data_AF-A0A848ZK45-F1
#
_entry.id   AF-A0A848ZK45-F1
#
_cell.length_a   1.000
_cell.length_b   1.000
_cell.length_c   1.000
_cell.angle_alpha   90.00
_cell.angle_beta   90.00
_cell.angle_gamma   90.00
#
_symmetry.space_group_name_H-M   'P 1'
#
loop_
_entity.id
_entity.type
_entity.pdbx_description
1 polymer ?
#
loop_
_entity_poly.entity_id
_entity_poly.type
_entity_poly.pdbx_seq_one_letter_code
_entity_poly.pdbx_strand_id
1 'polypeptide(L)'
;LKKVQLIAPYLESQGQKIDAYNQQNEIDKELPLNGRNLTNIGVFRKYAETYLNNHSAINKKMTLMVRQLSPTPQGIPLEIYAFSADKRWENYEYITADIFDHLMAAIGYFDLEIFELPNNLTAVPINEA
;
A
#
# COMPACT_ATOMS: atom_id res chain seq x y z
N LEU A 1 -6.57 11.64 -4.42
CA LEU A 1 -7.03 10.49 -3.59
C LEU A 1 -8.48 10.54 -3.08
N LYS A 2 -9.10 11.69 -2.76
CA LYS A 2 -10.51 11.74 -2.25
C LYS A 2 -11.58 11.11 -3.18
N LYS A 3 -11.29 10.97 -4.48
CA LYS A 3 -12.15 10.27 -5.46
C LYS A 3 -12.08 8.74 -5.37
N VAL A 4 -11.10 8.19 -4.64
CA VAL A 4 -10.99 6.74 -4.40
C VAL A 4 -12.01 6.37 -3.33
N GLN A 5 -13.17 5.89 -3.76
CA GLN A 5 -14.34 5.62 -2.91
C GLN A 5 -14.01 4.75 -1.70
N LEU A 6 -13.17 3.72 -1.90
CA LEU A 6 -12.80 2.76 -0.87
C LEU A 6 -12.17 3.41 0.38
N ILE A 7 -11.41 4.49 0.21
CA ILE A 7 -10.71 5.18 1.30
C ILE A 7 -11.23 6.59 1.56
N ALA A 8 -12.22 7.06 0.82
CA ALA A 8 -12.78 8.40 1.02
C ALA A 8 -13.23 8.65 2.47
N PRO A 9 -13.94 7.71 3.15
CA PRO A 9 -14.30 7.89 4.56
C PRO A 9 -13.09 7.99 5.50
N TYR A 10 -12.02 7.25 5.20
CA TYR A 10 -10.78 7.32 5.98
C TYR A 10 -10.07 8.65 5.79
N LEU A 11 -9.95 9.13 4.55
CA LEU A 11 -9.29 10.40 4.24
C LEU A 11 -10.02 11.59 4.89
N GLU A 12 -11.34 11.55 4.91
CA GLU A 12 -12.15 12.57 5.59
C GLU A 12 -11.93 12.53 7.10
N SER A 13 -12.16 11.38 7.72
CA SER A 13 -12.06 11.24 9.19
C SER A 13 -10.64 11.49 9.73
N GLN A 14 -9.60 11.04 9.03
CA GLN A 14 -8.22 11.31 9.44
C GLN A 14 -7.78 12.73 9.12
N GLY A 15 -8.24 13.30 8.01
CA GLY A 15 -7.99 14.72 7.70
C GLY A 15 -8.48 15.62 8.83
N GLN A 16 -9.72 15.42 9.27
CA GLN A 16 -10.29 16.16 10.41
C GLN A 16 -9.47 16.02 11.69
N LYS A 17 -9.01 14.81 12.02
CA LYS A 17 -8.17 14.57 13.21
C LYS A 17 -6.81 15.26 13.11
N ILE A 18 -6.21 15.24 11.93
CA ILE A 18 -4.93 15.91 11.65
C ILE A 18 -5.09 17.42 11.76
N ASP A 19 -6.14 17.98 11.17
CA ASP A 19 -6.41 19.41 11.19
C ASP A 19 -6.70 19.90 12.62
N ALA A 20 -7.54 19.18 13.37
CA ALA A 20 -7.82 19.46 14.76
C ALA A 20 -6.54 19.42 15.63
N TYR A 21 -5.68 18.41 15.43
CA TYR A 21 -4.40 18.33 16.14
C TYR A 21 -3.49 19.51 15.82
N ASN A 22 -3.33 19.84 14.53
CA ASN A 22 -2.44 20.93 14.11
C ASN A 22 -2.96 22.29 14.63
N GLN A 23 -4.28 22.51 14.59
CA GLN A 23 -4.90 23.74 15.10
C GLN A 23 -4.75 23.86 16.63
N GLN A 24 -5.01 22.79 17.37
CA GLN A 24 -4.92 22.78 18.84
C GLN A 24 -3.50 23.09 19.33
N ASN A 25 -2.48 22.72 18.55
CA ASN A 25 -1.08 22.92 18.92
C ASN A 25 -0.47 24.15 18.22
N GLU A 26 -1.30 25.02 17.62
CA GLU A 26 -0.86 26.25 16.94
C GLU A 26 0.28 26.00 15.94
N ILE A 27 0.22 24.86 15.23
CA ILE A 27 1.30 24.45 14.33
C ILE A 27 1.37 25.40 13.14
N ASP A 28 2.52 26.05 12.98
CA ASP A 28 2.86 26.76 11.75
C ASP A 28 3.15 25.76 10.62
N LYS A 29 2.26 25.73 9.62
CA LYS A 29 2.35 24.84 8.46
C LYS A 29 2.99 25.48 7.23
N GLU A 30 3.68 26.62 7.35
CA GLU A 30 4.54 27.13 6.26
C GLU A 30 5.47 26.03 5.73
N LEU A 31 6.04 25.25 6.65
CA LEU A 31 6.71 24.00 6.35
C LEU A 31 5.80 22.81 6.76
N PRO A 32 5.38 21.94 5.83
CA PRO A 32 4.53 20.79 6.16
C PRO A 32 5.12 19.89 7.26
N LEU A 33 6.45 19.82 7.37
CA LEU A 33 7.18 19.04 8.37
C LEU A 33 6.77 19.34 9.82
N ASN A 34 6.34 20.57 10.11
CA ASN A 34 6.00 21.00 11.46
C ASN A 34 4.72 20.36 12.00
N GLY A 35 3.85 19.86 11.11
CA GLY A 35 2.55 19.30 11.47
C GLY A 35 2.39 17.83 11.14
N ARG A 36 1.27 17.28 11.62
CA ARG A 36 0.82 15.97 11.15
C ARG A 36 0.30 16.11 9.72
N ASN A 37 0.62 15.13 8.89
CA ASN A 37 0.13 15.00 7.52
C ASN A 37 -0.09 13.53 7.17
N LEU A 38 -0.92 13.29 6.17
CA LEU A 38 -0.99 11.98 5.53
C LEU A 38 0.22 11.79 4.62
N THR A 39 0.69 10.56 4.50
CA THR A 39 1.75 10.18 3.56
C THR A 39 1.21 9.22 2.52
N ASN A 40 1.74 9.27 1.30
CA ASN A 40 1.32 8.40 0.21
C ASN A 40 1.38 6.92 0.58
N ILE A 41 2.50 6.48 1.15
CA ILE A 41 2.67 5.10 1.65
C ILE A 41 1.70 4.75 2.78
N GLY A 42 1.39 5.70 3.68
CA GLY A 42 0.43 5.49 4.76
C GLY A 42 -1.00 5.32 4.23
N VAL A 43 -1.38 6.13 3.24
CA VAL A 43 -2.69 6.06 2.60
C VAL A 43 -2.82 4.80 1.74
N PHE A 44 -1.78 4.42 0.99
CA PHE A 44 -1.77 3.17 0.21
C PHE A 44 -1.89 1.95 1.11
N ARG A 45 -1.15 1.91 2.23
CA ARG A 45 -1.28 0.84 3.23
C ARG A 45 -2.72 0.73 3.76
N LYS A 46 -3.37 1.87 4.01
CA LYS A 46 -4.77 1.88 4.44
C LYS A 46 -5.72 1.43 3.33
N TYR A 47 -5.45 1.80 2.08
CA TYR A 47 -6.19 1.32 0.92
C TYR A 47 -6.13 -0.20 0.81
N ALA A 48 -4.93 -0.78 0.86
CA ALA A 48 -4.74 -2.23 0.80
C ALA A 48 -5.45 -2.96 1.95
N GLU A 49 -5.32 -2.46 3.18
CA GLU A 49 -6.02 -3.03 4.33
C GLU A 49 -7.55 -2.97 4.16
N THR A 50 -8.09 -1.85 3.66
CA THR A 50 -9.54 -1.68 3.46
C THR A 50 -10.05 -2.56 2.32
N TYR A 51 -9.26 -2.73 1.26
CA TYR A 51 -9.53 -3.65 0.15
C TYR A 51 -9.67 -5.08 0.66
N LEU A 52 -8.69 -5.56 1.43
CA LEU A 52 -8.69 -6.92 1.99
C LEU A 52 -9.83 -7.15 2.98
N ASN A 53 -10.17 -6.15 3.80
CA ASN A 53 -11.32 -6.23 4.72
C ASN A 53 -12.66 -6.38 3.98
N ASN A 54 -12.75 -5.82 2.77
CA ASN A 54 -13.94 -5.90 1.93
C ASN A 54 -13.94 -7.16 1.03
N HIS A 55 -12.79 -7.78 0.82
CA HIS A 55 -12.64 -8.96 -0.02
C HIS A 55 -13.42 -10.17 0.54
N SER A 56 -14.23 -10.81 -0.30
CA SER A 56 -15.13 -11.90 0.10
C SER A 56 -14.38 -13.19 0.44
N ALA A 57 -13.24 -13.43 -0.21
CA ALA A 57 -12.44 -14.63 -0.02
C ALA A 57 -11.46 -14.55 1.18
N ILE A 58 -11.46 -13.46 1.94
CA ILE A 58 -10.63 -13.29 3.13
C ILE A 58 -11.43 -13.64 4.40
N ASN A 59 -10.81 -14.42 5.28
CA ASN A 59 -11.37 -14.80 6.56
C ASN A 59 -11.27 -13.65 7.57
N LYS A 60 -12.39 -12.93 7.73
CA LYS A 60 -12.52 -11.75 8.60
C LYS A 60 -12.53 -12.07 10.10
N LYS A 61 -12.55 -13.35 10.48
CA LYS A 61 -12.49 -13.78 11.90
C LYS A 61 -11.05 -13.98 12.39
N MET A 62 -10.08 -13.89 11.49
CA MET A 62 -8.67 -14.06 11.81
C MET A 62 -7.91 -12.75 11.56
N THR A 63 -6.65 -12.71 11.99
CA THR A 63 -5.80 -11.53 11.85
C THR A 63 -5.67 -11.13 10.38
N LEU A 64 -5.91 -9.86 10.12
CA LEU A 64 -5.67 -9.19 8.85
C LEU A 64 -4.83 -7.95 9.16
N MET A 65 -3.68 -7.83 8.51
CA MET A 65 -2.77 -6.72 8.70
C MET A 65 -2.02 -6.39 7.41
N VAL A 66 -1.89 -5.10 7.12
CA VAL A 66 -0.94 -4.59 6.12
C VAL A 66 0.05 -3.68 6.84
N ARG A 67 1.33 -4.05 6.82
CA ARG A 67 2.39 -3.35 7.56
C ARG A 67 3.63 -3.13 6.70
N GLN A 68 4.42 -2.13 7.09
CA GLN A 68 5.76 -1.94 6.54
C GLN A 68 6.73 -2.88 7.25
N LEU A 69 7.70 -3.39 6.49
CA LEU A 69 8.89 -4.05 7.03
C LEU A 69 10.05 -3.05 7.13
N SER A 70 11.16 -3.50 7.71
CA SER A 70 12.38 -2.70 7.75
C SER A 70 12.81 -2.27 6.35
N PRO A 71 13.23 -1.00 6.14
CA PRO A 71 13.74 -0.55 4.86
C PRO A 71 14.93 -1.40 4.39
N THR A 72 15.01 -1.60 3.08
CA THR A 72 16.09 -2.33 2.40
C THR A 72 16.68 -1.44 1.29
N PRO A 73 17.80 -1.85 0.65
CA PRO A 73 18.28 -1.18 -0.56
C PRO A 73 17.27 -1.17 -1.72
N GLN A 74 16.23 -2.02 -1.66
CA GLN A 74 15.14 -2.12 -2.62
C GLN A 74 13.89 -1.31 -2.21
N GLY A 75 14.01 -0.42 -1.22
CA GLY A 75 12.91 0.42 -0.75
C GLY A 75 12.28 -0.09 0.56
N ILE A 76 11.00 0.23 0.78
CA ILE A 76 10.26 -0.13 2.00
C ILE A 76 9.28 -1.26 1.64
N PRO A 77 9.55 -2.51 2.04
CA PRO A 77 8.64 -3.61 1.74
C PRO A 77 7.32 -3.45 2.49
N LEU A 78 6.22 -3.83 1.84
CA LEU A 78 4.90 -3.96 2.46
C LEU A 78 4.57 -5.44 2.61
N GLU A 79 4.27 -5.86 3.83
CA GLU A 79 3.77 -7.19 4.14
C GLU A 79 2.25 -7.17 4.21
N ILE A 80 1.63 -8.11 3.50
CA ILE A 80 0.21 -8.41 3.56
C ILE A 80 0.05 -9.72 4.33
N TYR A 81 -0.58 -9.66 5.49
CA TYR A 81 -0.87 -10.80 6.32
C TYR A 81 -2.38 -10.99 6.41
N ALA A 82 -2.91 -12.07 5.84
CA ALA A 82 -4.33 -12.39 5.87
C ALA A 82 -4.55 -13.91 5.76
N PHE A 83 -5.71 -14.38 6.20
CA PHE A 83 -6.12 -15.77 6.05
C PHE A 83 -7.18 -15.91 4.96
N SER A 84 -7.01 -16.86 4.05
CA SER A 84 -8.04 -17.22 3.09
C SER A 84 -9.25 -17.85 3.80
N ALA A 85 -10.45 -17.56 3.31
CA ALA A 85 -11.68 -18.23 3.72
C ALA A 85 -11.81 -19.64 3.08
N ASP A 86 -11.14 -19.87 1.95
CA ASP A 86 -11.06 -21.15 1.27
C ASP A 86 -9.74 -21.87 1.57
N LYS A 87 -9.80 -23.17 1.84
CA LYS A 87 -8.64 -24.02 2.17
C LYS A 87 -8.13 -24.83 0.98
N ARG A 88 -8.85 -24.84 -0.14
CA ARG A 88 -8.42 -25.51 -1.38
C ARG A 88 -7.22 -24.76 -1.94
N TRP A 89 -6.16 -25.50 -2.24
CA TRP A 89 -4.88 -24.95 -2.67
C TRP A 89 -5.02 -24.09 -3.93
N GLU A 90 -5.74 -24.60 -4.93
CA GLU A 90 -5.90 -23.92 -6.22
C GLU A 90 -6.57 -22.56 -6.03
N ASN A 91 -7.61 -22.50 -5.20
CA ASN A 91 -8.32 -21.26 -4.91
C ASN A 91 -7.47 -20.30 -4.08
N TYR A 92 -6.68 -20.81 -3.14
CA TYR A 92 -5.76 -19.98 -2.36
C TYR A 92 -4.76 -19.25 -3.27
N GLU A 93 -4.19 -19.95 -4.27
CA GLU A 93 -3.27 -19.35 -5.25
C GLU A 93 -3.98 -18.28 -6.10
N TYR A 94 -5.19 -18.56 -6.59
CA TYR A 94 -5.97 -17.58 -7.35
C TYR A 94 -6.31 -16.33 -6.53
N ILE A 95 -6.72 -16.50 -5.27
CA ILE A 95 -7.01 -15.38 -4.37
C ILE A 95 -5.75 -14.54 -4.15
N THR A 96 -4.60 -15.18 -3.96
CA THR A 96 -3.33 -14.49 -3.73
C THR A 96 -2.93 -13.68 -4.97
N ALA A 97 -2.97 -14.29 -6.15
CA ALA A 97 -2.63 -13.61 -7.41
C ALA A 97 -3.54 -12.40 -7.66
N ASP A 98 -4.86 -12.56 -7.55
CA ASP A 98 -5.85 -11.50 -7.78
C ASP A 98 -5.66 -10.30 -6.83
N ILE A 99 -5.35 -10.58 -5.56
CA ILE A 99 -5.03 -9.53 -4.59
C ILE A 99 -3.79 -8.74 -5.02
N PHE A 100 -2.71 -9.42 -5.39
CA PHE A 100 -1.48 -8.72 -5.78
C PHE A 100 -1.63 -7.98 -7.11
N ASP A 101 -2.29 -8.55 -8.11
CA ASP A 101 -2.58 -7.90 -9.39
C ASP A 101 -3.33 -6.58 -9.16
N HIS A 102 -4.37 -6.59 -8.34
CA HIS A 102 -5.13 -5.39 -7.98
C HIS A 102 -4.27 -4.35 -7.26
N LEU A 103 -3.49 -4.76 -6.26
CA LEU A 103 -2.68 -3.82 -5.49
C LEU A 103 -1.52 -3.23 -6.30
N MET A 104 -0.88 -4.02 -7.17
CA MET A 104 0.15 -3.55 -8.08
C MET A 104 -0.43 -2.58 -9.10
N ALA A 105 -1.62 -2.85 -9.67
CA ALA A 105 -2.29 -1.92 -10.57
C ALA A 105 -2.69 -0.60 -9.86
N ALA A 106 -3.03 -0.67 -8.57
CA ALA A 106 -3.46 0.48 -7.79
C ALA A 106 -2.31 1.40 -7.33
N ILE A 107 -1.08 0.89 -7.20
CA ILE A 107 0.03 1.59 -6.52
C ILE A 107 0.37 2.95 -7.14
N GLY A 108 0.35 3.04 -8.48
CA GLY A 108 0.68 4.27 -9.22
C GLY A 108 -0.29 5.42 -8.95
N TYR A 109 -1.54 5.14 -8.54
CA TYR A 109 -2.51 6.17 -8.18
C TYR A 109 -2.18 6.90 -6.86
N PHE A 110 -1.21 6.40 -6.11
CA PHE A 110 -0.73 6.97 -4.85
C PHE A 110 0.62 7.67 -5.00
N ASP A 111 1.11 7.90 -6.22
CA ASP A 111 2.45 8.40 -6.50
C ASP A 111 3.53 7.54 -5.81
N LEU A 112 3.38 6.23 -5.92
CA LEU A 112 4.30 5.21 -5.44
C LEU A 112 4.73 4.33 -6.61
N GLU A 113 5.96 3.85 -6.55
CA GLU A 113 6.56 3.02 -7.60
C GLU A 113 6.92 1.64 -7.03
N ILE A 114 6.75 0.61 -7.86
CA ILE A 114 7.22 -0.73 -7.54
C ILE A 114 8.71 -0.77 -7.85
N PHE A 115 9.49 -1.24 -6.88
CA PHE A 115 10.88 -1.58 -7.12
C PHE A 115 10.96 -2.94 -7.82
N GLU A 116 11.62 -2.98 -8.97
CA GLU A 116 12.04 -4.21 -9.65
C GLU A 116 13.57 -4.22 -9.70
N LEU A 117 14.19 -5.33 -9.31
CA LEU A 117 15.64 -5.46 -9.42
C LEU A 117 16.01 -5.66 -10.91
N PRO A 118 16.73 -4.72 -11.56
CA PRO A 118 17.05 -4.85 -12.97
C PRO A 118 17.97 -6.06 -13.20
N ASN A 119 17.56 -6.96 -14.10
CA ASN A 119 18.41 -8.03 -14.60
C ASN A 119 19.33 -7.47 -15.70
N ASN A 120 20.45 -6.89 -15.31
CA ASN A 120 21.49 -6.49 -16.26
C ASN A 120 22.25 -7.71 -16.77
N LEU A 121 21.61 -8.55 -17.59
CA LEU A 121 22.31 -9.33 -18.59
C LEU A 121 22.45 -8.45 -19.83
N THR A 122 23.37 -7.48 -19.79
CA THR A 122 23.86 -6.87 -21.02
C THR A 122 24.55 -7.97 -21.81
N ALA A 123 23.87 -8.51 -22.83
CA ALA A 123 24.53 -9.33 -23.83
C ALA A 123 25.65 -8.47 -24.44
N VAL A 124 26.91 -8.82 -24.16
CA VAL A 124 28.05 -8.25 -24.86
C VAL A 124 27.87 -8.62 -26.34
N PRO A 125 27.74 -7.67 -27.27
CA PRO A 125 27.71 -8.01 -28.68
C PRO A 125 29.05 -8.69 -29.00
N ILE A 126 28.99 -9.90 -29.55
CA ILE A 126 30.16 -10.52 -30.15
C ILE A 126 30.46 -9.67 -31.39
N ASN A 127 31.47 -8.81 -31.33
CA ASN A 127 31.99 -8.17 -32.53
C ASN A 127 32.64 -9.27 -33.37
N GLU A 128 31.98 -9.64 -34.47
CA GLU A 128 32.60 -10.45 -35.51
C GLU A 128 33.79 -9.64 -36.08
N ALA A 129 34.98 -10.23 -35.99
CA ALA A 129 36.21 -9.75 -36.61
C ALA A 129 36.41 -10.43 -37.97
#